data_AF-A0A7S2VR61-F1
#
_entry.id   AF-A0A7S2VR61-F1
#
_cell.length_a   1.000
_cell.length_b   1.000
_cell.length_c   1.000
_cell.angle_alpha   90.00
_cell.angle_beta   90.00
_cell.angle_gamma   90.00
#
_symmetry.space_group_name_H-M   'P 1'
#
loop_
_entity.id
_entity.type
_entity.pdbx_description
1 polymer ?
#
loop_
_entity_poly.entity_id
_entity_poly.type
_entity_poly.pdbx_seq_one_letter_code
_entity_poly.pdbx_strand_id
1 'polypeptide(L)'
;QHWLVSRERGAPRVRENYPALWREIAASAPPPVLLDGLLPMLRDWTLALSECQFRSVRHAATVAALNIVDGLGVACKSLHDFCDAAEIQIRDAEAQQAAGRLAALSAEHEQAQRAARALAAARDSLGVALLSQRAKDVDPEIRRSCFEALRRWAGADCETFVGQQWVRYLHFGISDRDPKARAAVLAAIEELL
;
A
#
# COMPACT_ATOMS: atom_id res chain seq x y z
N GLN A 1 -8.79 25.44 6.69
CA GLN A 1 -8.14 24.70 5.58
C GLN A 1 -6.91 23.99 6.15
N HIS A 2 -6.42 22.92 5.53
CA HIS A 2 -5.20 22.21 5.96
C HIS A 2 -4.30 21.91 4.76
N TRP A 3 -3.03 21.57 5.00
CA TRP A 3 -1.99 21.53 3.98
C TRP A 3 -2.31 20.70 2.73
N LEU A 4 -2.98 19.55 2.86
CA LEU A 4 -3.31 18.68 1.72
C LEU A 4 -4.36 19.28 0.77
N VAL A 5 -5.07 20.34 1.17
CA VAL A 5 -6.04 21.06 0.31
C VAL A 5 -5.77 22.57 0.25
N SER A 6 -4.70 23.06 0.90
CA SER A 6 -4.37 24.48 0.97
C SER A 6 -3.87 25.00 -0.39
N ARG A 7 -4.17 26.27 -0.68
CA ARG A 7 -3.62 26.99 -1.85
C ARG A 7 -2.42 27.87 -1.49
N GLU A 8 -1.99 27.84 -0.23
CA GLU A 8 -0.88 28.63 0.26
C GLU A 8 0.45 28.20 -0.34
N ARG A 9 1.42 29.13 -0.32
CA ARG A 9 2.79 28.86 -0.73
C ARG A 9 3.36 27.71 0.10
N GLY A 10 3.93 26.71 -0.57
CA GLY A 10 4.47 25.51 0.07
C GLY A 10 3.49 24.34 0.16
N ALA A 11 2.17 24.56 0.06
CA ALA A 11 1.19 23.48 0.05
C ALA A 11 1.39 22.43 -1.07
N PRO A 12 1.81 22.80 -2.30
CA PRO A 12 2.18 21.82 -3.33
C PRO A 12 3.30 20.87 -2.87
N ARG A 13 4.37 21.40 -2.26
CA ARG A 13 5.49 20.58 -1.76
C ARG A 13 5.04 19.65 -0.63
N VAL A 14 4.12 20.09 0.22
CA VAL A 14 3.56 19.21 1.27
C VAL A 14 2.72 18.09 0.66
N ARG A 15 1.89 18.40 -0.35
CA ARG A 15 1.10 17.38 -1.08
C ARG A 15 1.96 16.35 -1.80
N GLU A 16 3.18 16.72 -2.19
CA GLU A 16 4.15 15.80 -2.80
C GLU A 16 4.90 14.99 -1.74
N ASN A 17 5.53 15.67 -0.78
CA ASN A 17 6.43 15.03 0.19
C ASN A 17 5.72 14.19 1.24
N TYR A 18 4.51 14.58 1.65
CA TYR A 18 3.80 13.86 2.72
C TYR A 18 3.41 12.44 2.30
N PRO A 19 2.73 12.21 1.15
CA PRO A 19 2.53 10.86 0.62
C PRO A 19 3.84 10.09 0.41
N ALA A 20 4.85 10.75 -0.17
CA ALA A 20 6.13 10.13 -0.48
C ALA A 20 6.86 9.61 0.76
N LEU A 21 6.83 10.35 1.87
CA LEU A 21 7.42 9.91 3.15
C LEU A 21 6.81 8.60 3.66
N TRP A 22 5.49 8.45 3.59
CA TRP A 22 4.81 7.26 4.11
C TRP A 22 5.06 6.03 3.24
N ARG A 23 5.11 6.22 1.92
CA ARG A 23 5.51 5.19 0.96
C ARG A 23 6.97 4.78 1.18
N GLU A 24 7.85 5.77 1.16
CA GLU A 24 9.12 5.89 1.88
C GLU A 24 9.46 4.79 2.90
N ILE A 25 8.86 5.02 4.07
CA ILE A 25 9.03 4.24 5.28
C ILE A 25 8.59 2.78 5.07
N ALA A 26 7.49 2.55 4.36
CA ALA A 26 6.95 1.20 4.17
C ALA A 26 7.70 0.39 3.10
N ALA A 27 8.26 1.03 2.08
CA ALA A 27 8.97 0.38 0.99
C ALA A 27 10.44 0.06 1.31
N SER A 28 11.12 0.97 2.03
CA SER A 28 12.58 0.89 2.18
C SER A 28 13.05 0.31 3.53
N ALA A 29 12.17 0.21 4.53
CA ALA A 29 12.58 -0.30 5.83
C ALA A 29 12.77 -1.83 5.79
N PRO A 30 13.78 -2.39 6.51
CA PRO A 30 13.98 -3.83 6.57
C PRO A 30 12.73 -4.55 7.10
N PRO A 31 12.32 -5.69 6.50
CA PRO A 31 11.10 -6.39 6.92
C PRO A 31 11.02 -6.71 8.42
N PRO A 32 12.10 -7.15 9.11
CA PRO A 32 12.05 -7.36 10.55
C PRO A 32 11.70 -6.08 11.32
N VAL A 33 12.31 -4.94 10.97
CA VAL A 33 12.05 -3.64 11.62
C VAL A 33 10.60 -3.20 11.42
N LEU A 34 10.04 -3.41 10.22
CA LEU A 34 8.64 -3.11 9.95
C LEU A 34 7.70 -4.03 10.75
N LEU A 35 7.94 -5.33 10.71
CA LEU A 35 7.06 -6.34 11.29
C LEU A 35 7.12 -6.37 12.83
N ASP A 36 8.28 -6.10 13.43
CA ASP A 36 8.52 -6.23 14.88
C ASP A 36 8.00 -5.04 15.72
N GLY A 37 7.15 -4.19 15.16
CA GLY A 37 6.36 -3.23 15.95
C GLY A 37 6.05 -1.91 15.26
N LEU A 38 6.85 -1.48 14.28
CA LEU A 38 6.59 -0.22 13.59
C LEU A 38 5.29 -0.28 12.78
N LEU A 39 5.09 -1.31 11.96
CA LEU A 39 3.91 -1.42 11.11
C LEU A 39 2.61 -1.62 11.91
N PRO A 40 2.53 -2.49 12.94
CA PRO A 40 1.36 -2.56 13.81
C PRO A 40 1.00 -1.21 14.45
N MET A 41 2.01 -0.48 14.97
CA MET A 41 1.80 0.84 15.56
C MET A 41 1.26 1.84 14.53
N LEU A 42 1.87 1.91 13.35
CA LEU A 42 1.43 2.81 12.28
C LEU A 42 0.03 2.45 11.77
N ARG A 43 -0.29 1.15 11.68
CA ARG A 43 -1.64 0.68 11.31
C ARG A 43 -2.67 1.18 12.31
N ASP A 44 -2.47 0.89 13.60
CA ASP A 44 -3.45 1.22 14.64
C ASP A 44 -3.62 2.73 14.78
N TRP A 45 -2.51 3.47 14.70
CA TRP A 45 -2.51 4.93 14.76
C TRP A 45 -3.23 5.56 13.57
N THR A 46 -2.90 5.15 12.34
CA THR A 46 -3.52 5.73 11.15
C THR A 46 -5.00 5.37 11.02
N LEU A 47 -5.40 4.15 11.41
CA LEU A 47 -6.82 3.78 11.46
C LEU A 47 -7.59 4.63 12.47
N ALA A 48 -7.09 4.73 13.72
CA ALA A 48 -7.73 5.55 14.76
C ALA A 48 -7.84 7.03 14.35
N LEU A 49 -6.78 7.61 13.77
CA LEU A 49 -6.80 8.99 13.29
C LEU A 49 -7.73 9.17 12.09
N SER A 50 -7.91 8.16 11.24
CA SER A 50 -8.89 8.19 10.15
C SER A 50 -10.34 8.18 10.64
N GLU A 51 -10.60 7.83 11.89
CA GLU A 51 -11.93 7.89 12.51
C GLU A 51 -12.21 9.23 13.20
N CYS A 52 -11.19 10.07 13.39
CA CYS A 52 -11.35 11.38 14.03
C CYS A 52 -12.38 12.25 13.30
N GLN A 53 -13.20 13.00 14.04
CA GLN A 53 -14.19 13.92 13.46
C GLN A 53 -13.53 15.10 12.72
N PHE A 54 -12.33 15.49 13.15
CA PHE A 54 -11.56 16.56 12.52
C PHE A 54 -11.14 16.16 11.11
N ARG A 55 -11.74 16.82 10.11
CA ARG A 55 -11.47 16.61 8.68
C ARG A 55 -9.97 16.59 8.35
N SER A 56 -9.20 17.52 8.91
CA SER A 56 -7.76 17.65 8.65
C SER A 56 -6.96 16.43 9.11
N VAL A 57 -7.24 15.94 10.32
CA VAL A 57 -6.61 14.76 10.90
C VAL A 57 -7.00 13.51 10.11
N ARG A 58 -8.31 13.36 9.88
CA ARG A 58 -8.85 12.23 9.13
C ARG A 58 -8.29 12.13 7.72
N HIS A 59 -8.26 13.24 6.98
CA HIS A 59 -7.72 13.27 5.62
C HIS A 59 -6.21 12.96 5.61
N ALA A 60 -5.43 13.55 6.53
CA ALA A 60 -4.01 13.28 6.63
C ALA A 60 -3.71 11.81 6.97
N ALA A 61 -4.46 11.22 7.90
CA ALA A 61 -4.32 9.82 8.28
C ALA A 61 -4.70 8.86 7.15
N THR A 62 -5.79 9.14 6.42
CA THR A 62 -6.15 8.35 5.24
C THR A 62 -5.06 8.39 4.18
N VAL A 63 -4.52 9.58 3.86
CA VAL A 63 -3.43 9.70 2.88
C VAL A 63 -2.18 8.96 3.36
N ALA A 64 -1.83 9.02 4.65
CA ALA A 64 -0.72 8.26 5.20
C ALA A 64 -0.93 6.75 5.01
N ALA A 65 -2.06 6.22 5.47
CA ALA A 65 -2.37 4.80 5.39
C ALA A 65 -2.42 4.28 3.95
N LEU A 66 -2.98 5.04 3.00
CA LEU A 66 -2.99 4.66 1.58
C LEU A 66 -1.57 4.55 1.00
N ASN A 67 -0.64 5.39 1.43
CA ASN A 67 0.75 5.35 0.96
C ASN A 67 1.60 4.32 1.71
N ILE A 68 1.25 3.98 2.96
CA ILE A 68 1.82 2.80 3.64
C ILE A 68 1.45 1.53 2.86
N VAL A 69 0.17 1.36 2.49
CA VAL A 69 -0.28 0.20 1.69
C VAL A 69 0.46 0.11 0.35
N ASP A 70 0.65 1.25 -0.31
CA ASP A 70 1.44 1.34 -1.56
C ASP A 70 2.90 0.88 -1.34
N GLY A 71 3.57 1.43 -0.32
CA GLY A 71 4.96 1.07 0.00
C GLY A 71 5.12 -0.40 0.40
N LEU A 72 4.16 -0.97 1.12
CA LEU A 72 4.13 -2.41 1.40
C LEU A 72 3.98 -3.24 0.13
N GLY A 73 3.20 -2.78 -0.85
CA GLY A 73 3.10 -3.40 -2.17
C GLY A 73 4.47 -3.46 -2.87
N VAL A 74 5.21 -2.35 -2.85
CA VAL A 74 6.58 -2.30 -3.38
C VAL A 74 7.51 -3.28 -2.66
N ALA A 75 7.49 -3.29 -1.32
CA ALA A 75 8.33 -4.20 -0.53
C ALA A 75 8.00 -5.68 -0.80
N CYS A 76 6.71 -6.03 -0.93
CA CYS A 76 6.30 -7.38 -1.31
C CYS A 76 6.84 -7.77 -2.68
N LYS A 77 6.72 -6.89 -3.68
CA LYS A 77 7.23 -7.15 -5.04
C LYS A 77 8.74 -7.38 -5.03
N SER A 78 9.50 -6.54 -4.34
CA SER A 78 10.95 -6.71 -4.21
C SER A 78 11.34 -8.03 -3.54
N LEU A 79 10.57 -8.49 -2.55
CA LEU A 79 10.80 -9.80 -1.92
C LEU A 79 10.42 -10.96 -2.85
N HIS A 80 9.37 -10.84 -3.65
CA HIS A 80 9.04 -11.86 -4.65
C HIS A 80 10.12 -11.95 -5.73
N ASP A 81 10.60 -10.82 -6.27
CA ASP A 81 11.69 -10.79 -7.23
C ASP A 81 12.96 -11.44 -6.66
N PHE A 82 13.24 -11.21 -5.38
CA PHE A 82 14.34 -11.89 -4.66
C PHE A 82 14.11 -13.40 -4.56
N CYS A 83 12.90 -13.83 -4.18
CA CYS A 83 12.58 -15.25 -4.07
C CYS A 83 12.74 -15.97 -5.42
N ASP A 84 12.23 -15.40 -6.50
CA ASP A 84 12.33 -15.98 -7.86
C ASP A 84 13.80 -16.14 -8.28
N ALA A 85 14.64 -15.13 -7.99
CA ALA A 85 16.07 -15.20 -8.25
C ALA A 85 16.76 -16.26 -7.37
N ALA A 86 16.39 -16.35 -6.09
CA ALA A 86 16.95 -17.32 -5.16
C ALA A 86 16.59 -18.76 -5.54
N GLU A 87 15.37 -19.02 -6.06
CA GLU A 87 14.97 -20.34 -6.55
C GLU A 87 15.87 -20.83 -7.69
N ILE A 88 16.24 -19.95 -8.62
CA ILE A 88 17.17 -20.26 -9.71
C ILE A 88 18.55 -20.62 -9.12
N GLN A 89 19.06 -19.82 -8.19
CA GLN A 89 20.36 -20.06 -7.56
C GLN A 89 20.40 -21.34 -6.72
N ILE A 90 19.28 -21.72 -6.08
CA ILE A 90 19.14 -22.96 -5.35
C ILE A 90 19.27 -24.15 -6.30
N ARG A 91 18.56 -24.14 -7.44
CA ARG A 91 18.67 -25.21 -8.46
C ARG A 91 20.09 -25.36 -9.00
N ASP A 92 20.78 -24.24 -9.23
CA ASP A 92 22.17 -24.26 -9.68
C ASP A 92 23.12 -24.85 -8.61
N ALA A 93 22.91 -24.49 -7.33
CA ALA A 93 23.70 -25.01 -6.22
C ALA A 93 23.47 -26.51 -5.99
N GLU A 94 22.24 -27.00 -6.20
CA GLU A 94 21.90 -28.42 -6.18
C GLU A 94 22.62 -29.18 -7.30
N ALA A 95 22.59 -28.66 -8.53
CA ALA A 95 23.29 -29.25 -9.67
C ALA A 95 24.81 -29.30 -9.47
N GLN A 96 25.38 -28.31 -8.75
CA GLN A 96 26.80 -28.23 -8.42
C GLN A 96 27.19 -28.99 -7.14
N GLN A 97 26.24 -29.62 -6.44
CA GLN A 97 26.46 -30.30 -5.15
C GLN A 97 27.13 -29.39 -4.09
N ALA A 98 26.86 -28.08 -4.15
CA ALA A 98 27.46 -27.07 -3.29
C ALA A 98 26.73 -26.93 -1.94
N ALA A 99 26.80 -27.97 -1.10
CA ALA A 99 25.98 -28.13 0.11
C ALA A 99 25.96 -26.91 1.07
N GLY A 100 27.11 -26.27 1.30
CA GLY A 100 27.19 -25.09 2.18
C GLY A 100 26.50 -23.84 1.62
N ARG A 101 26.62 -23.63 0.30
CA ARG A 101 25.93 -22.52 -0.41
C ARG A 101 24.44 -22.79 -0.49
N LEU A 102 24.04 -24.03 -0.74
CA LEU A 102 22.65 -24.46 -0.77
C LEU A 102 21.94 -24.17 0.56
N ALA A 103 22.52 -24.59 1.69
CA ALA A 103 21.91 -24.39 3.01
C ALA A 103 21.68 -22.90 3.34
N ALA A 104 22.65 -22.03 3.03
CA ALA A 104 22.54 -20.59 3.25
C ALA A 104 21.46 -19.95 2.37
N LEU A 105 21.45 -20.26 1.07
CA LEU A 105 20.46 -19.73 0.13
C LEU A 105 19.04 -20.19 0.47
N SER A 106 18.85 -21.46 0.83
CA SER A 106 17.55 -21.99 1.24
C SER A 106 17.02 -21.28 2.49
N ALA A 107 17.87 -21.01 3.49
CA ALA A 107 17.48 -20.30 4.70
C ALA A 107 17.08 -18.84 4.41
N GLU A 108 17.82 -18.15 3.54
CA GLU A 108 17.52 -16.78 3.13
C GLU A 108 16.21 -16.70 2.32
N HIS A 109 16.03 -17.63 1.38
CA HIS A 109 14.81 -17.78 0.61
C HIS A 109 13.58 -18.02 1.50
N GLU A 110 13.66 -18.95 2.46
CA GLU A 110 12.56 -19.18 3.40
C GLU A 110 12.24 -17.93 4.23
N GLN A 111 13.26 -17.19 4.68
CA GLN A 111 13.06 -15.97 5.44
C GLN A 111 12.39 -14.88 4.59
N ALA A 112 12.81 -14.71 3.34
CA ALA A 112 12.19 -13.77 2.41
C ALA A 112 10.74 -14.14 2.11
N GLN A 113 10.43 -15.42 1.89
CA GLN A 113 9.05 -15.89 1.68
C GLN A 113 8.17 -15.63 2.91
N ARG A 114 8.67 -15.88 4.13
CA ARG A 114 7.94 -15.57 5.37
C ARG A 114 7.66 -14.07 5.48
N ALA A 115 8.66 -13.23 5.22
CA ALA A 115 8.53 -11.79 5.25
C ALA A 115 7.51 -11.29 4.21
N ALA A 116 7.56 -11.78 2.98
CA ALA A 116 6.64 -11.40 1.91
C ALA A 116 5.18 -11.70 2.29
N ARG A 117 4.91 -12.90 2.82
CA ARG A 117 3.57 -13.29 3.30
C ARG A 117 3.08 -12.40 4.44
N ALA A 118 3.95 -12.09 5.41
CA ALA A 118 3.60 -11.24 6.54
C ALA A 118 3.30 -9.80 6.12
N LEU A 119 4.12 -9.22 5.23
CA LEU A 119 3.91 -7.88 4.69
C LEU A 119 2.63 -7.82 3.82
N ALA A 120 2.37 -8.84 2.99
CA ALA A 120 1.14 -8.93 2.22
C ALA A 120 -0.10 -8.97 3.13
N ALA A 121 -0.06 -9.79 4.19
CA ALA A 121 -1.16 -9.85 5.16
C ALA A 121 -1.38 -8.50 5.87
N ALA A 122 -0.30 -7.80 6.24
CA ALA A 122 -0.40 -6.49 6.88
C ALA A 122 -0.92 -5.40 5.92
N ARG A 123 -0.47 -5.41 4.66
CA ARG A 123 -0.95 -4.55 3.58
C ARG A 123 -2.45 -4.72 3.37
N ASP A 124 -2.88 -5.97 3.23
CA ASP A 124 -4.27 -6.31 2.96
C ASP A 124 -5.15 -5.93 4.15
N SER A 125 -4.71 -6.23 5.38
CA SER A 125 -5.41 -5.85 6.61
C SER A 125 -5.61 -4.33 6.71
N LEU A 126 -4.55 -3.54 6.55
CA LEU A 126 -4.62 -2.08 6.63
C LEU A 126 -5.48 -1.50 5.50
N GLY A 127 -5.23 -1.91 4.26
CA GLY A 127 -5.91 -1.38 3.09
C GLY A 127 -7.40 -1.69 3.10
N VAL A 128 -7.78 -2.93 3.39
CA VAL A 128 -9.19 -3.34 3.50
C VAL A 128 -9.89 -2.58 4.63
N ALA A 129 -9.28 -2.50 5.81
CA ALA A 129 -9.85 -1.78 6.95
C ALA A 129 -10.08 -0.30 6.60
N LEU A 130 -9.07 0.37 6.07
CA LEU A 130 -9.15 1.78 5.70
C LEU A 130 -10.21 2.03 4.62
N LEU A 131 -10.18 1.29 3.51
CA LEU A 131 -11.11 1.49 2.41
C LEU A 131 -12.56 1.22 2.81
N SER A 132 -12.80 0.25 3.71
CA SER A 132 -14.14 -0.07 4.21
C SER A 132 -14.83 1.11 4.89
N GLN A 133 -14.03 2.03 5.44
CA GLN A 133 -14.52 3.22 6.10
C GLN A 133 -14.42 4.47 5.22
N ARG A 134 -13.29 4.66 4.52
CA ARG A 134 -12.92 5.93 3.87
C ARG A 134 -13.34 6.03 2.41
N ALA A 135 -13.55 4.93 1.68
CA ALA A 135 -14.08 4.98 0.31
C ALA A 135 -15.51 5.54 0.25
N LYS A 136 -16.21 5.56 1.38
CA LYS A 136 -17.56 6.11 1.58
C LYS A 136 -17.58 7.31 2.56
N ASP A 137 -16.44 7.98 2.75
CA ASP A 137 -16.36 9.13 3.66
C ASP A 137 -17.33 10.25 3.26
N VAL A 138 -17.76 11.09 4.20
CA VAL A 138 -18.60 12.26 3.91
C VAL A 138 -17.87 13.29 3.03
N ASP A 139 -16.55 13.37 3.16
CA ASP A 139 -15.71 14.28 2.38
C ASP A 139 -15.35 13.70 1.00
N PRO A 140 -15.75 14.35 -0.12
CA PRO A 140 -15.41 13.88 -1.46
C PRO A 140 -13.90 13.81 -1.74
N GLU A 141 -13.08 14.67 -1.12
CA GLU A 141 -11.62 14.64 -1.35
C GLU A 141 -10.97 13.40 -0.71
N ILE A 142 -11.51 12.93 0.41
CA ILE A 142 -11.07 11.68 1.04
C ILE A 142 -11.46 10.49 0.16
N ARG A 143 -12.72 10.45 -0.32
CA ARG A 143 -13.17 9.38 -1.24
C ARG A 143 -12.32 9.35 -2.52
N ARG A 144 -12.08 10.51 -3.13
CA ARG A 144 -11.19 10.66 -4.29
C ARG A 144 -9.81 10.07 -4.02
N SER A 145 -9.21 10.38 -2.86
CA SER A 145 -7.89 9.86 -2.48
C SER A 145 -7.86 8.33 -2.43
N CYS A 146 -8.92 7.69 -1.93
CA CYS A 146 -9.05 6.23 -1.93
C CYS A 146 -9.08 5.64 -3.35
N PHE A 147 -9.84 6.24 -4.27
CA PHE A 147 -9.96 5.76 -5.65
C PHE A 147 -8.68 5.98 -6.46
N GLU A 148 -8.01 7.12 -6.25
CA GLU A 148 -6.70 7.39 -6.84
C GLU A 148 -5.63 6.42 -6.32
N ALA A 149 -5.70 6.03 -5.05
CA ALA A 149 -4.81 5.01 -4.51
C ALA A 149 -5.08 3.62 -5.13
N LEU A 150 -6.35 3.20 -5.23
CA LEU A 150 -6.71 1.95 -5.88
C LEU A 150 -6.19 1.87 -7.32
N ARG A 151 -6.34 2.96 -8.09
CA ARG A 151 -5.75 3.08 -9.43
C ARG A 151 -4.24 2.89 -9.41
N ARG A 152 -3.53 3.62 -8.55
CA ARG A 152 -2.06 3.55 -8.46
C ARG A 152 -1.59 2.14 -8.10
N TRP A 153 -2.29 1.47 -7.19
CA TRP A 153 -1.96 0.11 -6.79
C TRP A 153 -2.20 -0.88 -7.94
N ALA A 154 -3.32 -0.76 -8.64
CA ALA A 154 -3.62 -1.56 -9.83
C ALA A 154 -2.54 -1.42 -10.92
N GLY A 155 -2.11 -0.18 -11.22
CA GLY A 155 -1.03 0.06 -12.18
C GLY A 155 0.34 -0.47 -11.74
N ALA A 156 0.56 -0.65 -10.43
CA ALA A 156 1.83 -1.17 -9.90
C ALA A 156 1.90 -2.71 -9.89
N ASP A 157 0.78 -3.36 -9.56
CA ASP A 157 0.64 -4.81 -9.48
C ASP A 157 -0.83 -5.21 -9.71
N CYS A 158 -1.20 -5.34 -10.99
CA CYS A 158 -2.57 -5.66 -11.38
C CYS A 158 -3.02 -7.03 -10.84
N GLU A 159 -2.13 -8.03 -10.80
CA GLU A 159 -2.44 -9.38 -10.30
C GLU A 159 -2.91 -9.36 -8.85
N THR A 160 -2.26 -8.57 -8.00
CA THR A 160 -2.71 -8.37 -6.61
C THR A 160 -4.00 -7.56 -6.55
N PHE A 161 -4.05 -6.41 -7.22
CA PHE A 161 -5.05 -5.37 -6.93
C PHE A 161 -6.34 -5.47 -7.74
N VAL A 162 -6.41 -6.36 -8.74
CA VAL A 162 -7.67 -6.74 -9.41
C VAL A 162 -8.56 -7.64 -8.54
N GLY A 163 -8.01 -8.20 -7.45
CA GLY A 163 -8.73 -9.07 -6.53
C GLY A 163 -10.00 -8.42 -5.93
N GLN A 164 -11.04 -9.23 -5.72
CA GLN A 164 -12.35 -8.78 -5.23
C GLN A 164 -12.25 -7.90 -3.96
N GLN A 165 -11.30 -8.17 -3.07
CA GLN A 165 -11.11 -7.41 -1.84
C GLN A 165 -10.83 -5.92 -2.06
N TRP A 166 -10.29 -5.54 -3.22
CA TRP A 166 -9.90 -4.17 -3.58
C TRP A 166 -10.94 -3.52 -4.47
N VAL A 167 -11.28 -4.15 -5.59
CA VAL A 167 -12.17 -3.59 -6.61
C VAL A 167 -13.59 -3.38 -6.09
N ARG A 168 -14.00 -4.15 -5.07
CA ARG A 168 -15.30 -3.95 -4.41
C ARG A 168 -15.48 -2.56 -3.84
N TYR A 169 -14.45 -1.75 -3.61
CA TYR A 169 -14.64 -0.41 -3.07
C TYR A 169 -14.95 0.63 -4.14
N LEU A 170 -14.68 0.34 -5.42
CA LEU A 170 -14.93 1.26 -6.53
C LEU A 170 -16.41 1.56 -6.74
N HIS A 171 -17.31 0.65 -6.36
CA HIS A 171 -18.76 0.88 -6.50
C HIS A 171 -19.25 2.13 -5.77
N PHE A 172 -18.57 2.54 -4.69
CA PHE A 172 -18.94 3.75 -3.94
C PHE A 172 -18.79 5.03 -4.77
N GLY A 173 -17.88 5.06 -5.76
CA GLY A 173 -17.62 6.26 -6.53
C GLY A 173 -18.22 6.28 -7.94
N ILE A 174 -18.78 5.17 -8.45
CA ILE A 174 -19.38 5.12 -9.80
C ILE A 174 -20.52 6.15 -9.94
N SER A 175 -21.36 6.25 -8.91
CA SER A 175 -22.47 7.21 -8.85
C SER A 175 -22.25 8.30 -7.81
N ASP A 176 -20.98 8.66 -7.54
CA ASP A 176 -20.66 9.70 -6.57
C ASP A 176 -21.32 11.04 -6.95
N ARG A 177 -21.72 11.85 -5.96
CA ARG A 177 -22.26 13.19 -6.22
C ARG A 177 -21.17 14.16 -6.69
N ASP A 178 -19.95 13.98 -6.21
CA ASP A 178 -18.82 14.80 -6.60
C ASP A 178 -18.22 14.33 -7.95
N PRO A 179 -18.12 15.21 -8.95
CA PRO A 179 -17.62 14.82 -10.27
C PRO A 179 -16.15 14.38 -10.27
N LYS A 180 -15.31 14.88 -9.37
CA LYS A 180 -13.90 14.48 -9.31
C LYS A 180 -13.74 13.09 -8.72
N ALA A 181 -14.52 12.75 -7.70
CA ALA A 181 -14.55 11.39 -7.17
C ALA A 181 -15.06 10.38 -8.22
N ARG A 182 -16.10 10.73 -9.00
CA ARG A 182 -16.53 9.91 -10.15
C ARG A 182 -15.42 9.71 -11.17
N ALA A 183 -14.75 10.80 -11.58
CA ALA A 183 -13.65 10.72 -12.53
C ALA A 183 -12.50 9.84 -12.02
N ALA A 184 -12.17 9.92 -10.74
CA ALA A 184 -11.14 9.08 -10.13
C ALA A 184 -11.51 7.59 -10.14
N VAL A 185 -12.78 7.24 -9.89
CA VAL A 185 -13.23 5.84 -10.01
C VAL A 185 -13.18 5.35 -11.44
N LEU A 186 -13.65 6.15 -12.41
CA LEU A 186 -13.62 5.74 -13.82
C LEU A 186 -12.19 5.49 -14.29
N ALA A 187 -11.24 6.37 -13.91
CA ALA A 187 -9.83 6.17 -14.20
C ALA A 187 -9.25 4.92 -13.50
N ALA A 188 -9.71 4.59 -12.28
CA ALA A 188 -9.30 3.37 -11.60
C ALA A 188 -9.84 2.12 -12.28
N ILE A 189 -11.07 2.16 -12.79
CA ILE A 189 -11.67 1.05 -13.56
C ILE A 189 -10.93 0.87 -14.88
N GLU A 190 -10.61 1.96 -15.59
CA GLU A 190 -9.84 1.91 -16.83
C GLU A 190 -8.46 1.25 -16.64
N GLU A 191 -7.78 1.51 -15.52
CA GLU A 191 -6.49 0.89 -15.18
C GLU A 191 -6.60 -0.62 -14.87
N LEU A 192 -7.80 -1.12 -14.56
CA LEU A 192 -8.08 -2.51 -14.22
C LEU A 192 -8.59 -3.34 -15.41
N LEU A 193 -8.87 -2.71 -16.55
CA LEU A 193 -9.34 -3.34 -17.79
C LEU A 193 -8.17 -3.63 -18.75
#